data_AF-K9WET2-F1
#
_entry.id   AF-K9WET2-F1
#
_cell.length_a   1.000
_cell.length_b   1.000
_cell.length_c   1.000
_cell.angle_alpha   90.00
_cell.angle_beta   90.00
_cell.angle_gamma   90.00
#
_symmetry.space_group_name_H-M   'P 1'
#
loop_
_entity.id
_entity.type
_entity.pdbx_description
1 polymer ?
#
loop_
_entity_poly.entity_id
_entity_poly.type
_entity_poly.pdbx_seq_one_letter_code
_entity_poly.pdbx_strand_id
1 'polypeptide(L)'
;MDYLDFVPAITQRGQIKAFIESDAGVQATEAKLYGVFSAWWQLHAPGLGELPKTKKVMELRAEFLSSFVDSLQSVGLLDRFKVAGVVASWWDEVKYELRTLSESDFGGLVDSWVDTIRDALEQDEETQNNQTKFDPLNHKLVVRLMPDYLEEIAEAEARIAELEQQKEAFERGEEAEAEEGEATEEESEAVNFAKELETRLKTLKGSIKEPKKDIKDLRKNSPLLNAAKIAELEAMVEPMEAEIAEIEKQLEPYKEIKKQLAQAKGILRTLKNELVKRLEAKRAALTDEECQGLVLAIFQDGLTAQLERYVTAHRQQVIVAVENWWDKYRVTLQDIEGERDAAAKQLSEFLSGLGYAN
;
A
#
# COMPACT_ATOMS: atom_id res chain seq x y z
N MET A 1 39.97 1.45 32.19
CA MET A 1 38.93 1.37 31.15
C MET A 1 38.47 2.79 30.95
N ASP A 2 38.61 3.31 29.74
CA ASP A 2 38.04 4.61 29.40
C ASP A 2 36.52 4.44 29.28
N TYR A 3 35.77 5.33 29.94
CA TYR A 3 34.32 5.36 29.84
C TYR A 3 33.95 5.80 28.42
N LEU A 4 33.06 5.06 27.77
CA LEU A 4 32.53 5.40 26.45
C LEU A 4 31.14 6.02 26.65
N ASP A 5 30.98 7.27 26.22
CA ASP A 5 29.71 8.00 26.27
C ASP A 5 29.01 7.99 24.90
N PHE A 6 27.69 8.20 24.90
CA PHE A 6 26.93 8.37 23.67
C PHE A 6 27.35 9.66 22.97
N VAL A 7 27.38 9.62 21.63
CA VAL A 7 27.72 10.81 20.84
C VAL A 7 26.71 11.94 21.13
N PRO A 8 27.15 13.20 21.32
CA PRO A 8 26.25 14.30 21.68
C PRO A 8 25.13 14.57 20.66
N ALA A 9 25.30 14.11 19.42
CA ALA A 9 24.30 14.21 18.36
C ALA A 9 23.03 13.39 18.64
N ILE A 10 23.12 12.33 19.46
CA ILE A 10 21.97 11.53 19.88
C ILE A 10 21.52 12.07 21.24
N THR A 11 20.41 12.81 21.21
CA THR A 11 19.77 13.40 22.40
C THR A 11 18.59 12.58 22.89
N GLN A 12 17.97 11.78 22.01
CA GLN A 12 16.80 10.98 22.31
C GLN A 12 16.92 9.57 21.72
N ARG A 13 16.36 8.59 22.42
CA ARG A 13 16.33 7.17 22.01
C ARG A 13 15.84 6.99 20.57
N GLY A 14 14.79 7.72 20.16
CA GLY A 14 14.21 7.64 18.82
C GLY A 14 15.16 8.05 17.68
N GLN A 15 16.26 8.76 17.97
CA GLN A 15 17.24 9.18 16.98
C GLN A 15 18.24 8.08 16.62
N ILE A 16 18.39 7.04 17.46
CA ILE A 16 19.39 5.97 17.30
C ILE A 16 19.22 5.25 15.97
N LYS A 17 17.98 4.89 15.62
CA LYS A 17 17.67 4.20 14.36
C LYS A 17 18.16 4.98 13.15
N ALA A 18 17.69 6.22 13.01
CA ALA A 18 18.05 7.08 11.88
C ALA A 18 19.56 7.34 11.84
N PHE A 19 20.19 7.52 13.00
CA PHE A 19 21.63 7.71 13.10
C PHE A 19 22.41 6.52 12.52
N ILE A 20 22.08 5.29 12.95
CA ILE A 20 22.73 4.06 12.46
C ILE A 20 22.45 3.84 10.97
N GLU A 21 21.22 4.03 10.51
CA GLU A 21 20.83 3.85 9.10
C GLU A 21 21.52 4.86 8.17
N SER A 22 21.80 6.06 8.68
CA SER A 22 22.51 7.12 7.95
C SER A 22 24.04 7.04 8.03
N ASP A 23 24.58 6.12 8.85
CA ASP A 23 26.03 6.01 9.04
C ASP A 23 26.73 5.57 7.75
N ALA A 24 27.76 6.31 7.36
CA ALA A 24 28.50 6.06 6.12
C ALA A 24 29.21 4.70 6.12
N GLY A 25 29.68 4.22 7.28
CA GLY A 25 30.32 2.92 7.42
C GLY A 25 29.33 1.77 7.26
N VAL A 26 28.14 1.90 7.84
CA VAL A 26 27.03 0.96 7.65
C VAL A 26 26.64 0.89 6.17
N GLN A 27 26.35 2.04 5.55
CA GLN A 27 25.97 2.10 4.13
C GLN A 27 27.06 1.55 3.20
N ALA A 28 28.33 1.87 3.45
CA ALA A 28 29.45 1.35 2.66
C ALA A 28 29.61 -0.17 2.80
N THR A 29 29.37 -0.72 4.00
CA THR A 29 29.46 -2.16 4.23
C THR A 29 28.31 -2.92 3.58
N GLU A 30 27.07 -2.40 3.69
CA GLU A 30 25.92 -2.94 2.97
C GLU A 30 26.14 -2.87 1.45
N ALA A 31 26.58 -1.73 0.91
CA ALA A 31 26.88 -1.57 -0.51
C ALA A 31 27.97 -2.56 -0.99
N LYS A 32 29.01 -2.79 -0.17
CA LYS A 32 30.04 -3.79 -0.46
C LYS A 32 29.45 -5.20 -0.53
N LEU A 33 28.55 -5.56 0.39
CA LEU A 33 27.87 -6.86 0.37
C LEU A 33 27.08 -7.05 -0.92
N TYR A 34 26.27 -6.07 -1.31
CA TYR A 34 25.50 -6.13 -2.55
C TYR A 34 26.38 -6.15 -3.80
N GLY A 35 27.53 -5.46 -3.79
CA GLY A 35 28.52 -5.52 -4.86
C GLY A 35 29.12 -6.93 -5.02
N VAL A 36 29.51 -7.57 -3.91
CA VAL A 36 30.02 -8.96 -3.92
C VAL A 36 28.94 -9.94 -4.38
N PHE A 37 27.72 -9.79 -3.89
CA PHE A 37 26.56 -10.57 -4.33
C PHE A 37 26.32 -10.46 -5.83
N SER A 38 26.31 -9.23 -6.37
CA SER A 38 26.11 -8.98 -7.81
C SER A 38 27.19 -9.66 -8.65
N ALA A 39 28.46 -9.54 -8.25
CA ALA A 39 29.57 -10.20 -8.94
C ALA A 39 29.47 -11.73 -8.89
N TRP A 40 29.08 -12.29 -7.74
CA TRP A 40 28.84 -13.72 -7.59
C TRP A 40 27.69 -14.20 -8.48
N TRP A 41 26.58 -13.47 -8.52
CA TRP A 41 25.44 -13.82 -9.36
C TRP A 41 25.83 -13.87 -10.84
N GLN A 42 26.55 -12.86 -11.34
CA GLN A 42 27.01 -12.83 -12.73
C GLN A 42 27.91 -14.01 -13.09
N LEU A 43 28.70 -14.51 -12.13
CA LEU A 43 29.59 -15.64 -12.33
C LEU A 43 28.84 -16.98 -12.36
N HIS A 44 27.83 -17.17 -11.50
CA HIS A 44 27.17 -18.47 -11.29
C HIS A 44 25.80 -18.61 -11.98
N ALA A 45 25.12 -17.52 -12.33
CA ALA A 45 23.86 -17.55 -13.08
C ALA A 45 23.94 -18.32 -14.42
N PRO A 46 25.06 -18.33 -15.18
CA PRO A 46 25.18 -19.19 -16.36
C PRO A 46 24.92 -20.68 -16.07
N GLY A 47 25.23 -21.18 -14.87
CA GLY A 47 24.93 -22.55 -14.47
C GLY A 47 23.42 -22.86 -14.41
N LEU A 48 22.58 -21.87 -14.05
CA LEU A 48 21.11 -21.97 -14.17
C LEU A 48 20.69 -21.99 -15.65
N GLY A 49 21.36 -21.21 -16.50
CA GLY A 49 21.19 -21.19 -17.96
C GLY A 49 21.39 -22.57 -18.62
N GLU A 50 22.34 -23.35 -18.10
CA GLU A 50 22.66 -24.68 -18.61
C GLU A 50 21.80 -25.80 -17.99
N LEU A 51 20.97 -25.49 -16.99
CA LEU A 51 20.21 -26.49 -16.23
C LEU A 51 19.28 -27.37 -17.12
N PRO A 52 18.57 -26.83 -18.13
CA PRO A 52 17.77 -27.66 -19.04
C PRO A 52 18.59 -28.73 -19.78
N LYS A 53 19.88 -28.45 -20.05
CA LYS A 53 20.80 -29.37 -20.75
C LYS A 53 21.43 -30.36 -19.78
N THR A 54 21.88 -29.89 -18.63
CA THR A 54 22.65 -30.71 -17.67
C THR A 54 21.75 -31.59 -16.81
N LYS A 55 20.53 -31.14 -16.49
CA LYS A 55 19.57 -31.78 -15.57
C LYS A 55 20.11 -32.04 -14.15
N LYS A 56 21.23 -31.40 -13.80
CA LYS A 56 22.02 -31.65 -12.58
C LYS A 56 21.63 -30.68 -11.46
N VAL A 57 20.35 -30.65 -11.09
CA VAL A 57 19.79 -29.72 -10.08
C VAL A 57 20.56 -29.79 -8.75
N MET A 58 20.94 -30.99 -8.30
CA MET A 58 21.61 -31.15 -7.00
C MET A 58 23.11 -30.80 -7.03
N GLU A 59 23.78 -30.95 -8.18
CA GLU A 59 25.17 -30.48 -8.33
C GLU A 59 25.20 -28.96 -8.32
N LEU A 60 24.28 -28.32 -9.06
CA LEU A 60 24.11 -26.87 -9.07
C LEU A 60 23.77 -26.34 -7.67
N ARG A 61 22.92 -27.06 -6.92
CA ARG A 61 22.62 -26.73 -5.52
C ARG A 61 23.88 -26.68 -4.68
N ALA A 62 24.70 -27.73 -4.75
CA ALA A 62 25.90 -27.84 -3.95
C ALA A 62 26.89 -26.71 -4.28
N GLU A 63 27.06 -26.41 -5.57
CA GLU A 63 27.91 -25.30 -6.03
C GLU A 63 27.40 -23.94 -5.56
N PHE A 64 26.09 -23.67 -5.68
CA PHE A 64 25.51 -22.41 -5.23
C PHE A 64 25.67 -22.24 -3.72
N LEU A 65 25.40 -23.28 -2.93
CA LEU A 65 25.55 -23.23 -1.46
C LEU A 65 26.99 -22.95 -1.03
N SER A 66 27.98 -23.63 -1.63
CA SER A 66 29.38 -23.45 -1.24
C SER A 66 29.93 -22.11 -1.72
N SER A 67 29.80 -21.81 -3.01
CA SER A 67 30.39 -20.61 -3.62
C SER A 67 29.78 -19.31 -3.08
N PHE A 68 28.48 -19.30 -2.75
CA PHE A 68 27.82 -18.13 -2.17
C PHE A 68 28.41 -17.79 -0.80
N VAL A 69 28.58 -18.82 0.05
CA VAL A 69 29.17 -18.66 1.39
C VAL A 69 30.62 -18.20 1.26
N ASP A 70 31.42 -18.87 0.43
CA ASP A 70 32.84 -18.55 0.25
C ASP A 70 33.04 -17.10 -0.23
N SER A 71 32.13 -16.59 -1.08
CA SER A 71 32.21 -15.25 -1.63
C SER A 71 31.78 -14.17 -0.62
N LEU A 72 30.59 -14.32 -0.03
CA LEU A 72 29.97 -13.26 0.78
C LEU A 72 30.49 -13.22 2.23
N GLN A 73 31.01 -14.33 2.76
CA GLN A 73 31.51 -14.39 4.14
C GLN A 73 32.66 -13.39 4.39
N SER A 74 33.48 -13.11 3.37
CA SER A 74 34.62 -12.18 3.46
C SER A 74 34.22 -10.72 3.74
N VAL A 75 32.95 -10.36 3.52
CA VAL A 75 32.43 -9.02 3.79
C VAL A 75 32.27 -8.77 5.29
N GLY A 76 31.93 -9.81 6.06
CA GLY A 76 31.82 -9.75 7.52
C GLY A 76 30.53 -9.13 8.07
N LEU A 77 29.59 -8.69 7.22
CA LEU A 77 28.30 -8.12 7.67
C LEU A 77 27.38 -9.21 8.23
N LEU A 78 27.31 -10.35 7.57
CA LEU A 78 26.55 -11.52 8.02
C LEU A 78 27.53 -12.63 8.39
N ASP A 79 27.25 -13.34 9.48
CA ASP A 79 28.00 -14.54 9.84
C ASP A 79 27.75 -15.66 8.82
N ARG A 80 28.64 -16.67 8.84
CA ARG A 80 28.59 -17.80 7.91
C ARG A 80 27.23 -18.51 7.90
N PHE A 81 26.57 -18.65 9.05
CA PHE A 81 25.29 -19.34 9.15
C PHE A 81 24.17 -18.53 8.51
N LYS A 82 24.17 -17.20 8.71
CA LYS A 82 23.23 -16.29 8.04
C LYS A 82 23.42 -16.28 6.52
N VAL A 83 24.66 -16.21 6.03
CA VAL A 83 24.96 -16.26 4.59
C VAL A 83 24.49 -17.59 3.99
N ALA A 84 24.78 -18.73 4.64
CA ALA A 84 24.29 -20.04 4.20
C ALA A 84 22.76 -20.12 4.23
N GLY A 85 22.13 -19.52 5.24
CA GLY A 85 20.68 -19.43 5.38
C GLY A 85 20.01 -18.72 4.20
N VAL A 86 20.59 -17.61 3.72
CA VAL A 86 20.05 -16.83 2.58
C VAL A 86 19.87 -17.71 1.33
N VAL A 87 20.94 -18.37 0.89
CA VAL A 87 20.92 -19.19 -0.32
C VAL A 87 20.12 -20.48 -0.13
N ALA A 88 20.12 -21.05 1.09
CA ALA A 88 19.31 -22.23 1.40
C ALA A 88 17.81 -21.92 1.35
N SER A 89 17.38 -20.82 1.97
CA SER A 89 15.98 -20.36 1.96
C SER A 89 15.52 -20.04 0.55
N TRP A 90 16.30 -19.29 -0.22
CA TRP A 90 15.99 -19.01 -1.63
C TRP A 90 15.82 -20.30 -2.44
N TRP A 91 16.74 -21.24 -2.31
CA TRP A 91 16.66 -22.50 -3.06
C TRP A 91 15.41 -23.29 -2.70
N ASP A 92 15.04 -23.34 -1.41
CA ASP A 92 13.84 -24.04 -0.97
C ASP A 92 12.56 -23.40 -1.52
N GLU A 93 12.56 -22.08 -1.73
CA GLU A 93 11.46 -21.34 -2.37
C GLU A 93 11.33 -21.66 -3.86
N VAL A 94 12.44 -21.76 -4.60
CA VAL A 94 12.41 -21.95 -6.06
C VAL A 94 12.63 -23.40 -6.53
N LYS A 95 12.74 -24.37 -5.61
CA LYS A 95 13.13 -25.76 -5.95
C LYS A 95 12.20 -26.44 -6.95
N TYR A 96 10.91 -26.10 -6.94
CA TYR A 96 9.94 -26.70 -7.86
C TYR A 96 10.07 -26.08 -9.24
N GLU A 97 10.29 -24.77 -9.32
CA GLU A 97 10.59 -24.06 -10.56
C GLU A 97 11.91 -24.52 -11.17
N LEU A 98 12.94 -24.73 -10.36
CA LEU A 98 14.21 -25.29 -10.83
C LEU A 98 14.06 -26.72 -11.35
N ARG A 99 13.17 -27.50 -10.72
CA ARG A 99 12.83 -28.84 -11.21
C ARG A 99 12.11 -28.76 -12.56
N THR A 100 11.07 -27.94 -12.68
CA THR A 100 10.36 -27.70 -13.94
C THR A 100 11.32 -27.22 -15.03
N LEU A 101 12.21 -26.28 -14.71
CA LEU A 101 13.25 -25.79 -15.62
C LEU A 101 14.20 -26.90 -16.09
N SER A 102 14.55 -27.83 -15.20
CA SER A 102 15.43 -28.97 -15.55
C SER A 102 14.74 -30.05 -16.39
N GLU A 103 13.42 -30.20 -16.23
CA GLU A 103 12.62 -31.17 -16.97
C GLU A 103 12.18 -30.64 -18.34
N SER A 104 12.05 -29.31 -18.47
CA SER A 104 11.65 -28.59 -19.69
C SER A 104 12.75 -27.60 -20.13
N ASP A 105 12.39 -26.33 -20.31
CA ASP A 105 13.25 -25.21 -20.65
C ASP A 105 12.69 -23.93 -20.01
N PHE A 106 13.30 -22.78 -20.31
CA PHE A 106 12.86 -21.48 -19.78
C PHE A 106 11.46 -21.11 -20.27
N GLY A 107 11.10 -21.50 -21.49
CA GLY A 107 9.77 -21.29 -22.03
C GLY A 107 8.72 -22.08 -21.24
N GLY A 108 8.92 -23.38 -21.10
CA GLY A 108 8.03 -24.27 -20.37
C GLY A 108 7.83 -23.87 -18.91
N LEU A 109 8.85 -23.33 -18.24
CA LEU A 109 8.67 -22.77 -16.90
C LEU A 109 7.76 -21.53 -16.90
N VAL A 110 7.94 -20.61 -17.85
CA VAL A 110 7.09 -19.43 -17.93
C VAL A 110 5.65 -19.82 -18.31
N ASP A 111 5.46 -20.78 -19.21
CA ASP A 111 4.14 -21.34 -19.54
C ASP A 111 3.47 -21.95 -18.30
N SER A 112 4.23 -22.71 -17.50
CA SER A 112 3.73 -23.25 -16.22
C SER A 112 3.29 -22.15 -15.24
N TRP A 113 3.96 -21.00 -15.20
CA TRP A 113 3.51 -19.86 -14.41
C TRP A 113 2.24 -19.21 -14.97
N VAL A 114 2.12 -19.08 -16.29
CA VAL A 114 0.89 -18.57 -16.93
C VAL A 114 -0.29 -19.49 -16.63
N ASP A 115 -0.10 -20.81 -16.76
CA ASP A 115 -1.11 -21.81 -16.43
C ASP A 115 -1.53 -21.72 -14.96
N THR A 116 -0.58 -21.60 -14.04
CA THR A 116 -0.86 -21.44 -12.60
C THR A 116 -1.72 -20.20 -12.32
N ILE A 117 -1.43 -19.08 -12.99
CA ILE A 117 -2.19 -17.83 -12.86
C ILE A 117 -3.61 -17.99 -13.42
N ARG A 118 -3.75 -18.60 -14.60
CA ARG A 118 -5.04 -18.86 -15.23
C ARG A 118 -5.90 -19.77 -14.35
N ASP A 119 -5.35 -20.89 -13.91
CA ASP A 119 -6.06 -21.87 -13.08
C ASP A 119 -6.51 -21.27 -11.75
N ALA A 120 -5.74 -20.33 -11.18
CA ALA A 120 -6.13 -19.64 -9.95
C ALA A 120 -7.27 -18.62 -10.14
N LEU A 121 -7.41 -18.05 -11.35
CA LEU A 121 -8.50 -17.12 -11.70
C LEU A 121 -9.79 -17.85 -12.09
N GLU A 122 -9.69 -19.07 -12.60
CA GLU A 122 -10.83 -19.92 -12.94
C GLU A 122 -11.46 -20.61 -11.72
N GLN A 123 -10.75 -20.66 -10.58
CA GLN A 123 -11.29 -21.23 -9.35
C GLN A 123 -12.36 -20.32 -8.71
N ASP A 124 -13.55 -20.87 -8.50
CA ASP A 124 -14.67 -20.18 -7.87
C ASP A 124 -14.36 -19.70 -6.43
N GLU A 125 -15.00 -18.60 -6.01
CA GLU A 125 -14.80 -17.94 -4.71
C GLU A 125 -14.96 -18.88 -3.49
N GLU A 126 -15.77 -19.94 -3.59
CA GLU A 126 -15.92 -20.95 -2.53
C GLU A 126 -14.63 -21.76 -2.27
N THR A 127 -13.81 -21.96 -3.30
CA THR A 127 -12.54 -22.70 -3.23
C THR A 127 -11.40 -21.85 -2.67
N GLN A 128 -11.48 -20.52 -2.81
CA GLN A 128 -10.47 -19.57 -2.34
C GLN A 128 -10.45 -19.39 -0.81
N ASN A 129 -11.54 -19.71 -0.10
CA ASN A 129 -11.64 -19.49 1.35
C ASN A 129 -10.78 -20.45 2.20
N ASN A 130 -10.28 -21.56 1.63
CA ASN A 130 -9.53 -22.59 2.36
C ASN A 130 -8.02 -22.64 2.02
N GLN A 131 -7.53 -21.78 1.12
CA GLN A 131 -6.12 -21.68 0.78
C GLN A 131 -5.63 -20.26 1.02
N THR A 132 -4.34 -20.11 1.37
CA THR A 132 -3.68 -18.80 1.38
C THR A 132 -3.98 -18.11 0.06
N LYS A 133 -4.72 -16.99 0.11
CA LYS A 133 -5.27 -16.32 -1.08
C LYS A 133 -4.16 -16.06 -2.10
N PHE A 134 -4.08 -16.89 -3.13
CA PHE A 134 -3.17 -16.67 -4.25
C PHE A 134 -3.61 -15.36 -4.91
N ASP A 135 -2.67 -14.44 -5.09
CA ASP A 135 -2.94 -13.15 -5.72
C ASP A 135 -2.28 -13.11 -7.11
N PRO A 136 -3.06 -13.33 -8.19
CA PRO A 136 -2.58 -13.28 -9.57
C PRO A 136 -1.87 -11.98 -9.94
N LEU A 137 -2.31 -10.83 -9.42
CA LEU A 137 -1.75 -9.52 -9.78
C LEU A 137 -0.36 -9.31 -9.17
N ASN A 138 -0.12 -9.90 -8.00
CA ASN A 138 1.16 -9.85 -7.31
C ASN A 138 2.10 -11.02 -7.67
N HIS A 139 1.70 -11.89 -8.59
CA HIS A 139 2.59 -12.96 -9.04
C HIS A 139 3.83 -12.39 -9.73
N LYS A 140 5.02 -12.92 -9.40
CA LYS A 140 6.34 -12.47 -9.92
C LYS A 140 6.41 -12.30 -11.44
N LEU A 141 5.72 -13.16 -12.19
CA LEU A 141 5.63 -13.05 -13.65
C LEU A 141 4.85 -11.80 -14.09
N VAL A 142 3.71 -11.52 -13.45
CA VAL A 142 2.85 -10.36 -13.78
C VAL A 142 3.56 -9.06 -13.44
N VAL A 143 4.13 -8.97 -12.23
CA VAL A 143 4.90 -7.81 -11.76
C VAL A 143 6.05 -7.48 -12.72
N ARG A 144 6.71 -8.50 -13.26
CA ARG A 144 7.88 -8.30 -14.13
C ARG A 144 7.51 -8.02 -15.59
N LEU A 145 6.48 -8.70 -16.12
CA LEU A 145 6.16 -8.68 -17.55
C LEU A 145 5.13 -7.60 -17.93
N MET A 146 4.34 -7.13 -16.96
CA MET A 146 3.20 -6.24 -17.20
C MET A 146 3.15 -5.02 -16.24
N PRO A 147 4.25 -4.27 -16.05
CA PRO A 147 4.24 -3.10 -15.16
C PRO A 147 3.22 -2.03 -15.61
N ASP A 148 3.16 -1.72 -16.91
CA ASP A 148 2.23 -0.72 -17.45
C ASP A 148 0.75 -1.10 -17.19
N TYR A 149 0.42 -2.40 -17.24
CA TYR A 149 -0.92 -2.88 -16.93
C TYR A 149 -1.25 -2.79 -15.44
N LEU A 150 -0.26 -3.04 -14.57
CA LEU A 150 -0.42 -2.83 -13.13
C LEU A 150 -0.60 -1.34 -12.80
N GLU A 151 0.07 -0.46 -13.56
CA GLU A 151 -0.14 0.99 -13.48
C GLU A 151 -1.56 1.38 -13.92
N GLU A 152 -2.08 0.85 -15.04
CA GLU A 152 -3.49 1.05 -15.45
C GLU A 152 -4.49 0.64 -14.34
N ILE A 153 -4.22 -0.47 -13.64
CA ILE A 153 -5.04 -0.89 -12.49
C ILE A 153 -4.94 0.11 -11.34
N ALA A 154 -3.72 0.51 -10.97
CA ALA A 154 -3.47 1.43 -9.89
C ALA A 154 -4.12 2.80 -10.14
N GLU A 155 -4.07 3.31 -11.38
CA GLU A 155 -4.74 4.54 -11.79
C GLU A 155 -6.26 4.42 -11.67
N ALA A 156 -6.84 3.30 -12.11
CA ALA A 156 -8.27 3.07 -11.99
C ALA A 156 -8.72 2.98 -10.51
N GLU A 157 -7.92 2.33 -9.66
CA GLU A 157 -8.18 2.25 -8.21
C GLU A 157 -8.03 3.62 -7.53
N ALA A 158 -7.00 4.39 -7.87
CA ALA A 158 -6.82 5.76 -7.39
C ALA A 158 -7.98 6.67 -7.81
N ARG A 159 -8.47 6.55 -9.05
CA ARG A 159 -9.62 7.32 -9.52
C ARG A 159 -10.90 6.96 -8.79
N ILE A 160 -11.11 5.68 -8.47
CA ILE A 160 -12.25 5.24 -7.64
C ILE A 160 -12.16 5.86 -6.25
N ALA A 161 -10.99 5.78 -5.60
CA ALA A 161 -10.77 6.34 -4.27
C ALA A 161 -11.02 7.87 -4.25
N GLU A 162 -10.51 8.60 -5.24
CA GLU A 162 -10.75 10.04 -5.39
C GLU A 162 -12.24 10.36 -5.54
N LEU A 163 -12.96 9.62 -6.38
CA LEU A 163 -14.40 9.82 -6.60
C LEU A 163 -15.24 9.43 -5.38
N GLU A 164 -14.82 8.40 -4.64
CA GLU A 164 -15.45 8.02 -3.37
C GLU A 164 -15.25 9.13 -2.32
N GLN A 165 -14.05 9.70 -2.22
CA GLN A 165 -13.79 10.85 -1.36
C GLN A 165 -14.62 12.08 -1.75
N GLN A 166 -14.74 12.39 -3.05
CA GLN A 166 -15.58 13.50 -3.53
C GLN A 166 -17.06 13.26 -3.24
N LYS A 167 -17.52 12.01 -3.42
CA LYS A 167 -18.89 11.60 -3.09
C LYS A 167 -19.16 11.78 -1.60
N GLU A 168 -18.27 11.32 -0.73
CA GLU A 168 -18.39 11.49 0.72
C GLU A 168 -18.35 12.96 1.13
N ALA A 169 -17.47 13.76 0.53
CA ALA A 169 -17.42 15.21 0.77
C ALA A 169 -18.75 15.89 0.42
N PHE A 170 -19.35 15.54 -0.73
CA PHE A 170 -20.69 16.03 -1.09
C PHE A 170 -21.76 15.56 -0.10
N GLU A 171 -21.71 14.29 0.34
CA GLU A 171 -22.67 13.72 1.29
C GLU A 171 -22.59 14.36 2.68
N ARG A 172 -21.43 14.91 3.07
CA ARG A 172 -21.25 15.68 4.31
C ARG A 172 -21.77 17.12 4.24
N GLY A 173 -21.89 17.72 3.06
CA GLY A 173 -22.33 19.12 2.90
C GLY A 173 -21.27 20.16 3.28
N GLU A 174 -21.59 21.46 3.12
CA GLU A 174 -20.69 22.60 3.40
C GLU A 174 -20.44 22.88 4.90
N GLU A 175 -21.05 22.14 5.83
CA GLU A 175 -20.95 22.40 7.28
C GLU A 175 -19.59 22.05 7.91
N ALA A 176 -18.62 21.53 7.15
CA ALA A 176 -17.28 21.22 7.67
C ALA A 176 -16.25 22.37 7.56
N GLU A 177 -16.53 23.48 6.87
CA GLU A 177 -15.61 24.64 6.86
C GLU A 177 -15.85 25.65 7.99
N ALA A 178 -16.87 25.47 8.83
CA ALA A 178 -17.24 26.43 9.88
C ALA A 178 -16.97 25.98 11.34
N GLU A 179 -16.57 24.73 11.59
CA GLU A 179 -16.28 24.25 12.95
C GLU A 179 -14.84 23.72 13.09
N GLU A 180 -13.86 24.62 12.99
CA GLU A 180 -12.65 24.49 13.84
C GLU A 180 -13.06 24.87 15.28
N GLY A 181 -13.68 23.93 16.00
CA GLY A 181 -14.07 24.15 17.39
C GLY A 181 -14.72 22.94 18.04
N GLU A 182 -13.89 22.15 18.74
CA GLU A 182 -14.27 21.11 19.71
C GLU A 182 -15.20 19.99 19.20
N ALA A 183 -14.57 18.90 18.75
CA ALA A 183 -15.21 17.61 18.59
C ALA A 183 -15.73 17.09 19.94
N THR A 184 -17.05 17.14 20.15
CA THR A 184 -17.73 16.27 21.10
C THR A 184 -18.19 15.01 20.38
N GLU A 185 -17.74 13.86 20.90
CA GLU A 185 -18.19 12.51 20.54
C GLU A 185 -19.67 12.32 20.89
N GLU A 186 -20.57 12.81 20.04
CA GLU A 186 -21.89 12.22 19.86
C GLU A 186 -22.03 11.89 18.38
N GLU A 187 -22.01 10.60 18.04
CA GLU A 187 -22.43 10.07 16.74
C GLU A 187 -23.90 10.43 16.51
N SER A 188 -24.18 11.70 16.21
CA SER A 188 -25.43 12.07 15.55
C SER A 188 -25.35 11.46 14.15
N GLU A 189 -26.38 10.71 13.75
CA GLU A 189 -26.54 10.21 12.39
C GLU A 189 -26.51 11.40 11.43
N ALA A 190 -25.31 11.79 10.97
CA ALA A 190 -25.13 12.92 10.08
C ALA A 190 -25.98 12.67 8.85
N VAL A 191 -27.05 13.47 8.72
CA VAL A 191 -28.04 13.33 7.67
C VAL A 191 -27.32 13.55 6.34
N ASN A 192 -27.22 12.51 5.53
CA ASN A 192 -26.58 12.57 4.21
C ASN A 192 -27.24 13.68 3.37
N PHE A 193 -26.49 14.76 3.12
CA PHE A 193 -26.98 15.97 2.44
C PHE A 193 -27.59 15.65 1.07
N ALA A 194 -26.97 14.74 0.32
CA ALA A 194 -27.48 14.30 -0.97
C ALA A 194 -28.86 13.62 -0.85
N LYS A 195 -29.07 12.77 0.16
CA LYS A 195 -30.36 12.11 0.42
C LYS A 195 -31.44 13.12 0.83
N GLU A 196 -31.08 14.15 1.58
CA GLU A 196 -32.02 15.23 1.94
C GLU A 196 -32.49 15.97 0.69
N LEU A 197 -31.56 16.41 -0.16
CA LEU A 197 -31.87 17.05 -1.44
C LEU A 197 -32.72 16.14 -2.35
N GLU A 198 -32.38 14.85 -2.48
CA GLU A 198 -33.17 13.88 -3.25
C GLU A 198 -34.60 13.72 -2.69
N THR A 199 -34.76 13.70 -1.37
CA THR A 199 -36.07 13.57 -0.70
C THR A 199 -36.91 14.83 -0.85
N ARG A 200 -36.30 16.02 -0.71
CA ARG A 200 -36.94 17.32 -0.91
C ARG A 200 -37.37 17.48 -2.36
N LEU A 201 -36.51 17.12 -3.32
CA LEU A 201 -36.82 17.11 -4.74
C LEU A 201 -38.03 16.21 -5.06
N LYS A 202 -38.08 15.01 -4.49
CA LYS A 202 -39.21 14.07 -4.68
C LYS A 202 -40.50 14.63 -4.10
N THR A 203 -40.44 15.24 -2.91
CA THR A 203 -41.60 15.83 -2.24
C THR A 203 -42.15 17.01 -3.04
N LEU A 204 -41.30 17.96 -3.45
CA LEU A 204 -41.71 19.12 -4.25
C LEU A 204 -42.31 18.69 -5.59
N LYS A 205 -41.66 17.75 -6.31
CA LYS A 205 -42.20 17.20 -7.57
C LYS A 205 -43.55 16.52 -7.39
N GLY A 206 -43.77 15.86 -6.24
CA GLY A 206 -45.07 15.30 -5.87
C GLY A 206 -46.13 16.38 -5.64
N SER A 207 -45.80 17.40 -4.86
CA SER A 207 -46.73 18.49 -4.47
C SER A 207 -47.18 19.34 -5.66
N ILE A 208 -46.32 19.58 -6.65
CA ILE A 208 -46.70 20.38 -7.84
C ILE A 208 -47.38 19.55 -8.94
N LYS A 209 -47.42 18.22 -8.83
CA LYS A 209 -47.94 17.34 -9.88
C LYS A 209 -49.42 17.58 -10.18
N GLU A 210 -50.26 17.62 -9.14
CA GLU A 210 -51.69 17.85 -9.30
C GLU A 210 -52.00 19.32 -9.65
N PRO A 211 -51.42 20.34 -8.98
CA PRO A 211 -51.56 21.73 -9.39
C PRO A 211 -51.20 21.99 -10.87
N LYS A 212 -50.11 21.39 -11.38
CA LYS A 212 -49.73 21.49 -12.80
C LYS A 212 -50.75 20.86 -13.74
N LYS A 213 -51.33 19.73 -13.33
CA LYS A 213 -52.38 19.04 -14.09
C LYS A 213 -53.65 19.88 -14.12
N ASP A 214 -54.06 20.45 -12.99
CA ASP A 214 -55.22 21.34 -12.87
C ASP A 214 -55.05 22.61 -13.71
N ILE A 215 -53.87 23.26 -13.69
CA ILE A 215 -53.55 24.39 -14.57
C ILE A 215 -53.74 23.99 -16.04
N LYS A 216 -53.22 22.82 -16.45
CA LYS A 216 -53.33 22.32 -17.83
C LYS A 216 -54.77 22.05 -18.25
N ASP A 217 -55.59 21.49 -17.37
CA ASP A 217 -56.98 21.15 -17.65
C ASP A 217 -57.89 22.39 -17.64
N LEU A 218 -57.67 23.33 -16.72
CA LEU A 218 -58.38 24.62 -16.67
C LEU A 218 -58.09 25.48 -17.90
N ARG A 219 -56.84 25.47 -18.40
CA ARG A 219 -56.46 26.13 -19.66
C ARG A 219 -57.16 25.52 -20.88
N LYS A 220 -57.47 24.21 -20.87
CA LYS A 220 -58.20 23.54 -21.96
C LYS A 220 -59.71 23.79 -21.92
N ASN A 221 -60.32 23.82 -20.73
CA ASN A 221 -61.77 23.78 -20.58
C ASN A 221 -62.46 25.16 -20.59
N SER A 222 -61.76 26.26 -20.34
CA SER A 222 -62.14 27.65 -20.67
C SER A 222 -61.17 28.64 -19.99
N PRO A 223 -60.11 29.11 -20.68
CA PRO A 223 -59.04 29.88 -20.05
C PRO A 223 -59.49 31.25 -19.53
N LEU A 224 -60.45 31.90 -20.21
CA LEU A 224 -60.95 33.23 -19.82
C LEU A 224 -61.83 33.20 -18.57
N LEU A 225 -62.55 32.10 -18.34
CA LEU A 225 -63.43 31.95 -17.16
C LEU A 225 -62.65 31.53 -15.91
N ASN A 226 -61.53 30.83 -16.09
CA ASN A 226 -60.71 30.27 -15.02
C ASN A 226 -59.44 31.08 -14.72
N ALA A 227 -59.28 32.27 -15.33
CA ALA A 227 -58.04 33.04 -15.29
C ALA A 227 -57.55 33.33 -13.86
N ALA A 228 -58.44 33.67 -12.93
CA ALA A 228 -58.09 33.91 -11.53
C ALA A 228 -57.58 32.65 -10.82
N LYS A 229 -58.19 31.48 -11.07
CA LYS A 229 -57.78 30.21 -10.45
C LYS A 229 -56.48 29.68 -11.06
N ILE A 230 -56.29 29.90 -12.35
CA ILE A 230 -55.04 29.60 -13.05
C ILE A 230 -53.90 30.43 -12.45
N ALA A 231 -54.08 31.75 -12.30
CA ALA A 231 -53.07 32.63 -11.71
C ALA A 231 -52.73 32.27 -10.25
N GLU A 232 -53.73 31.86 -9.45
CA GLU A 232 -53.51 31.40 -8.06
C GLU A 232 -52.66 30.13 -8.01
N LEU A 233 -52.96 29.13 -8.85
CA LEU A 233 -52.20 27.89 -8.92
C LEU A 233 -50.79 28.12 -9.49
N GLU A 234 -50.66 29.01 -10.47
CA GLU A 234 -49.36 29.40 -11.03
C GLU A 234 -48.48 30.10 -9.99
N ALA A 235 -49.03 31.04 -9.21
CA ALA A 235 -48.31 31.70 -8.13
C ALA A 235 -47.84 30.73 -7.03
N MET A 236 -48.51 29.58 -6.85
CA MET A 236 -48.07 28.52 -5.94
C MET A 236 -46.99 27.62 -6.57
N VAL A 237 -47.10 27.32 -7.86
CA VAL A 237 -46.20 26.39 -8.57
C VAL A 237 -44.86 27.03 -8.93
N GLU A 238 -44.84 28.30 -9.36
CA GLU A 238 -43.61 29.01 -9.77
C GLU A 238 -42.48 28.98 -8.73
N PRO A 239 -42.69 29.31 -7.43
CA PRO A 239 -41.62 29.27 -6.44
C PRO A 239 -41.12 27.84 -6.18
N MET A 240 -42.01 26.85 -6.22
CA MET A 240 -41.65 25.44 -6.06
C MET A 240 -40.88 24.90 -7.27
N GLU A 241 -41.19 25.37 -8.48
CA GLU A 241 -40.41 25.06 -9.68
C GLU A 241 -39.01 25.67 -9.64
N ALA A 242 -38.89 26.91 -9.18
CA ALA A 242 -37.59 27.55 -8.99
C ALA A 242 -36.73 26.79 -7.97
N GLU A 243 -37.32 26.34 -6.86
CA GLU A 243 -36.65 25.52 -5.85
C GLU A 243 -36.23 24.14 -6.37
N ILE A 244 -37.11 23.48 -7.15
CA ILE A 244 -36.76 22.22 -7.83
C ILE A 244 -35.56 22.42 -8.76
N ALA A 245 -35.54 23.51 -9.55
CA ALA A 245 -34.44 23.79 -10.47
C ALA A 245 -33.11 24.01 -9.73
N GLU A 246 -33.14 24.69 -8.57
CA GLU A 246 -31.94 24.90 -7.75
C GLU A 246 -31.45 23.60 -7.10
N ILE A 247 -32.36 22.78 -6.54
CA ILE A 247 -31.99 21.47 -5.98
C ILE A 247 -31.43 20.54 -7.07
N GLU A 248 -32.03 20.55 -8.27
CA GLU A 248 -31.50 19.79 -9.40
C GLU A 248 -30.07 20.23 -9.74
N LYS A 249 -29.82 21.54 -9.82
CA LYS A 249 -28.50 22.10 -10.07
C LYS A 249 -27.48 21.73 -8.99
N GLN A 250 -27.87 21.73 -7.71
CA GLN A 250 -27.01 21.30 -6.60
C GLN A 250 -26.69 19.80 -6.65
N LEU A 251 -27.62 18.96 -7.11
CA LEU A 251 -27.41 17.52 -7.25
C LEU A 251 -26.63 17.13 -8.52
N GLU A 252 -26.47 18.01 -9.52
CA GLU A 252 -25.76 17.67 -10.77
C GLU A 252 -24.31 17.20 -10.54
N PRO A 253 -23.46 17.87 -9.73
CA PRO A 253 -22.13 17.37 -9.41
C PRO A 253 -22.14 15.97 -8.78
N TYR A 254 -23.08 15.71 -7.86
CA TYR A 254 -23.21 14.41 -7.20
C TYR A 254 -23.62 13.30 -8.17
N LYS A 255 -24.54 13.58 -9.09
CA LYS A 255 -24.92 12.64 -10.16
C LYS A 255 -23.75 12.33 -11.09
N GLU A 256 -22.97 13.34 -11.47
CA GLU A 256 -21.80 13.16 -12.33
C GLU A 256 -20.71 12.35 -11.61
N ILE A 257 -20.43 12.61 -10.33
CA ILE A 257 -19.52 11.79 -9.51
C ILE A 257 -19.97 10.32 -9.50
N LYS A 258 -21.26 10.05 -9.23
CA LYS A 258 -21.79 8.67 -9.22
C LYS A 258 -21.65 7.98 -10.57
N LYS A 259 -21.88 8.72 -11.66
CA LYS A 259 -21.71 8.21 -13.02
C LYS A 259 -20.24 7.90 -13.32
N GLN A 260 -19.31 8.79 -12.99
CA GLN A 260 -17.89 8.57 -13.17
C GLN A 260 -17.37 7.40 -12.31
N LEU A 261 -17.89 7.25 -11.09
CA LEU A 261 -17.55 6.14 -10.20
C LEU A 261 -18.00 4.81 -10.81
N ALA A 262 -19.22 4.75 -11.36
CA ALA A 262 -19.69 3.56 -12.07
C ALA A 262 -18.83 3.23 -13.30
N GLN A 263 -18.41 4.26 -14.06
CA GLN A 263 -17.51 4.10 -15.20
C GLN A 263 -16.13 3.58 -14.77
N ALA A 264 -15.52 4.18 -13.73
CA ALA A 264 -14.21 3.78 -13.22
C ALA A 264 -14.22 2.35 -12.66
N LYS A 265 -15.27 1.98 -11.90
CA LYS A 265 -15.48 0.59 -11.46
C LYS A 265 -15.66 -0.38 -12.63
N GLY A 266 -16.33 0.05 -13.69
CA GLY A 266 -16.45 -0.69 -14.95
C GLY A 266 -15.10 -0.91 -15.63
N ILE A 267 -14.25 0.12 -15.69
CA ILE A 267 -12.89 0.04 -16.24
C ILE A 267 -12.05 -0.95 -15.42
N LEU A 268 -12.01 -0.81 -14.10
CA LEU A 268 -11.26 -1.71 -13.21
C LEU A 268 -11.68 -3.18 -13.39
N ARG A 269 -13.00 -3.43 -13.49
CA ARG A 269 -13.51 -4.79 -13.74
C ARG A 269 -13.04 -5.33 -15.09
N THR A 270 -13.10 -4.53 -16.15
CA THR A 270 -12.60 -4.92 -17.47
C THR A 270 -11.10 -5.23 -17.43
N LEU A 271 -10.29 -4.36 -16.81
CA LEU A 271 -8.85 -4.57 -16.66
C LEU A 271 -8.55 -5.89 -15.94
N LYS A 272 -9.21 -6.16 -14.80
CA LYS A 272 -9.03 -7.41 -14.05
C LYS A 272 -9.40 -8.66 -14.88
N ASN A 273 -10.46 -8.58 -15.68
CA ASN A 273 -10.88 -9.68 -16.56
C ASN A 273 -9.94 -9.90 -17.77
N GLU A 274 -9.15 -8.89 -18.14
CA GLU A 274 -8.20 -8.98 -19.26
C GLU A 274 -6.83 -9.55 -18.86
N LEU A 275 -6.60 -9.82 -17.57
CA LEU A 275 -5.30 -10.25 -17.04
C LEU A 275 -4.70 -11.43 -17.82
N VAL A 276 -5.43 -12.54 -17.93
CA VAL A 276 -4.96 -13.75 -18.62
C VAL A 276 -4.66 -13.46 -20.08
N LYS A 277 -5.59 -12.80 -20.78
CA LYS A 277 -5.45 -12.46 -22.20
C LYS A 277 -4.21 -11.60 -22.48
N ARG A 278 -3.97 -10.57 -21.66
CA ARG A 278 -2.80 -9.69 -21.79
C ARG A 278 -1.51 -10.45 -21.45
N LEU A 279 -1.54 -11.29 -20.43
CA LEU A 279 -0.41 -12.11 -20.01
C LEU A 279 0.00 -13.11 -21.10
N GLU A 280 -0.95 -13.84 -21.66
CA GLU A 280 -0.74 -14.79 -22.76
C GLU A 280 -0.20 -14.08 -24.00
N ALA A 281 -0.72 -12.89 -24.34
CA ALA A 281 -0.21 -12.09 -25.44
C ALA A 281 1.24 -11.64 -25.22
N LYS A 282 1.59 -11.21 -24.00
CA LYS A 282 2.98 -10.87 -23.66
C LYS A 282 3.88 -12.10 -23.70
N ARG A 283 3.43 -13.23 -23.16
CA ARG A 283 4.14 -14.51 -23.22
C ARG A 283 4.42 -14.94 -24.66
N ALA A 284 3.43 -14.90 -25.53
CA ALA A 284 3.56 -15.28 -26.94
C ALA A 284 4.51 -14.38 -27.74
N ALA A 285 4.79 -13.16 -27.26
CA ALA A 285 5.73 -12.24 -27.88
C ALA A 285 7.20 -12.50 -27.47
N LEU A 286 7.45 -13.28 -26.42
CA LEU A 286 8.81 -13.52 -25.90
C LEU A 286 9.54 -14.59 -26.72
N THR A 287 10.82 -14.34 -27.01
CA THR A 287 11.74 -15.38 -27.52
C THR A 287 12.31 -16.24 -26.39
N ASP A 288 12.91 -17.39 -26.72
CA ASP A 288 13.54 -18.25 -25.73
C ASP A 288 14.65 -17.55 -24.94
N GLU A 289 15.43 -16.69 -25.58
CA GLU A 289 16.46 -15.87 -24.92
C GLU A 289 15.85 -14.85 -23.95
N GLU A 290 14.74 -14.22 -24.33
CA GLU A 290 14.02 -13.29 -23.46
C GLU A 290 13.39 -14.01 -22.27
N CYS A 291 12.90 -15.23 -22.47
CA CYS A 291 12.39 -16.09 -21.39
C CYS A 291 13.49 -16.47 -20.41
N GLN A 292 14.67 -16.83 -20.93
CA GLN A 292 15.83 -17.10 -20.09
C GLN A 292 16.23 -15.86 -19.28
N GLY A 293 16.32 -14.69 -19.92
CA GLY A 293 16.62 -13.42 -19.24
C GLY A 293 15.59 -13.08 -18.15
N LEU A 294 14.30 -13.28 -18.45
CA LEU A 294 13.19 -13.05 -17.53
C LEU A 294 13.27 -13.94 -16.29
N VAL A 295 13.42 -15.25 -16.48
CA VAL A 295 13.49 -16.22 -15.38
C VAL A 295 14.72 -15.96 -14.51
N LEU A 296 15.89 -15.73 -15.12
CA LEU A 296 17.11 -15.42 -14.37
C LEU A 296 16.98 -14.13 -13.57
N ALA A 297 16.36 -13.09 -14.13
CA ALA A 297 16.08 -11.86 -13.39
C ALA A 297 15.15 -12.11 -12.19
N ILE A 298 14.05 -12.86 -12.39
CA ILE A 298 13.12 -13.22 -11.31
C ILE A 298 13.84 -14.00 -10.19
N PHE A 299 14.71 -14.94 -10.56
CA PHE A 299 15.50 -15.71 -9.61
C PHE A 299 16.50 -14.83 -8.85
N GLN A 300 17.15 -13.88 -9.53
CA GLN A 300 18.04 -12.91 -8.91
C GLN A 300 17.29 -12.03 -7.92
N ASP A 301 16.13 -11.51 -8.31
CA ASP A 301 15.29 -10.65 -7.46
C ASP A 301 14.87 -11.42 -6.19
N GLY A 302 14.48 -12.69 -6.33
CA GLY A 302 14.16 -13.56 -5.20
C GLY A 302 15.34 -13.75 -4.23
N LEU A 303 16.54 -14.03 -4.75
CA LEU A 303 17.73 -14.20 -3.91
C LEU A 303 18.17 -12.87 -3.25
N THR A 304 18.02 -11.76 -3.98
CA THR A 304 18.26 -10.40 -3.46
C THR A 304 17.33 -10.10 -2.30
N ALA A 305 16.03 -10.39 -2.45
CA ALA A 305 15.04 -10.21 -1.39
C ALA A 305 15.36 -11.06 -0.15
N GLN A 306 15.84 -12.31 -0.33
CA GLN A 306 16.32 -13.11 0.80
C GLN A 306 17.52 -12.45 1.47
N LEU A 307 18.52 -12.00 0.72
CA LEU A 307 19.68 -11.33 1.29
C LEU A 307 19.27 -10.07 2.08
N GLU A 308 18.39 -9.25 1.52
CA GLU A 308 17.88 -8.03 2.14
C GLU A 308 17.11 -8.30 3.44
N ARG A 309 16.32 -9.39 3.52
CA ARG A 309 15.66 -9.80 4.76
C ARG A 309 16.67 -10.06 5.88
N TYR A 310 17.76 -10.76 5.58
CA TYR A 310 18.82 -11.04 6.56
C TYR A 310 19.62 -9.79 6.94
N VAL A 311 19.92 -8.91 5.99
CA VAL A 311 20.59 -7.61 6.23
C VAL A 311 19.72 -6.73 7.13
N THR A 312 18.44 -6.57 6.78
CA THR A 312 17.49 -5.76 7.55
C THR A 312 17.29 -6.31 8.96
N ALA A 313 17.15 -7.64 9.11
CA ALA A 313 17.06 -8.27 10.42
C ALA A 313 18.34 -8.05 11.24
N HIS A 314 19.51 -8.14 10.62
CA HIS A 314 20.78 -7.86 11.30
C HIS A 314 20.90 -6.40 11.74
N ARG A 315 20.54 -5.45 10.86
CA ARG A 315 20.50 -4.02 11.18
C ARG A 315 19.58 -3.74 12.36
N GLN A 316 18.39 -4.35 12.38
CA GLN A 316 17.47 -4.22 13.50
C GLN A 316 18.07 -4.78 14.81
N GLN A 317 18.83 -5.88 14.77
CA GLN A 317 19.54 -6.39 15.95
C GLN A 317 20.56 -5.39 16.50
N VAL A 318 21.31 -4.71 15.60
CA VAL A 318 22.28 -3.68 16.00
C VAL A 318 21.56 -2.48 16.63
N ILE A 319 20.48 -1.99 16.00
CA ILE A 319 19.68 -0.88 16.54
C ILE A 319 19.18 -1.22 17.94
N VAL A 320 18.56 -2.39 18.11
CA VAL A 320 18.03 -2.83 19.41
C VAL A 320 19.15 -2.97 20.45
N ALA A 321 20.34 -3.45 20.06
CA ALA A 321 21.48 -3.52 20.98
C ALA A 321 21.91 -2.14 21.48
N VAL A 322 21.99 -1.15 20.59
CA VAL A 322 22.36 0.23 20.94
C VAL A 322 21.26 0.92 21.76
N GLU A 323 19.99 0.74 21.40
CA GLU A 323 18.86 1.23 22.20
C GLU A 323 18.88 0.63 23.62
N ASN A 324 19.16 -0.66 23.76
CA ASN A 324 19.30 -1.30 25.07
C ASN A 324 20.46 -0.74 25.89
N TRP A 325 21.55 -0.30 25.26
CA TRP A 325 22.63 0.39 25.96
C TRP A 325 22.22 1.81 26.34
N TRP A 326 21.51 2.51 25.46
CA TRP A 326 20.98 3.85 25.75
C TRP A 326 20.10 3.82 26.99
N ASP A 327 19.13 2.91 27.02
CA ASP A 327 18.21 2.75 28.14
C ASP A 327 18.92 2.42 29.46
N LYS A 328 20.09 1.78 29.40
CA LYS A 328 20.88 1.38 30.58
C LYS A 328 21.89 2.41 31.05
N TYR A 329 22.49 3.17 30.14
CA TYR A 329 23.71 3.91 30.43
C TYR A 329 23.64 5.40 30.09
N ARG A 330 22.59 5.88 29.41
CA ARG A 330 22.50 7.30 29.03
C ARG A 330 22.41 8.24 30.22
N VAL A 331 21.70 7.83 31.26
CA VAL A 331 21.68 8.54 32.54
C VAL A 331 22.74 7.89 33.40
N THR A 332 23.84 8.59 33.62
CA THR A 332 24.96 8.05 34.40
C THR A 332 24.64 8.13 35.89
N LEU A 333 25.31 7.32 36.71
CA LEU A 333 25.24 7.47 38.17
C LEU A 333 25.64 8.89 38.60
N GLN A 334 26.59 9.52 37.90
CA GLN A 334 27.01 10.89 38.18
C GLN A 334 25.92 11.90 37.86
N ASP A 335 25.14 11.69 36.80
CA ASP A 335 23.98 12.54 36.49
C ASP A 335 22.91 12.42 37.60
N ILE A 336 22.63 11.18 38.06
CA ILE A 336 21.68 10.93 39.15
C ILE A 336 22.17 11.54 40.46
N GLU A 337 23.46 11.40 40.78
CA GLU A 337 24.06 11.99 41.98
C GLU A 337 24.04 13.53 41.91
N GLY A 338 24.31 14.12 40.75
CA GLY A 338 24.21 15.55 40.51
C GLY A 338 22.78 16.08 40.67
N GLU A 339 21.78 15.39 40.08
CA GLU A 339 20.36 15.72 40.25
C GLU A 339 19.93 15.61 41.72
N ARG A 340 20.35 14.55 42.41
CA ARG A 340 20.11 14.38 43.85
C ARG A 340 20.68 15.54 44.65
N ASP A 341 21.92 15.92 44.40
CA ASP A 341 22.61 16.97 45.16
C ASP A 341 21.98 18.35 44.87
N ALA A 342 21.56 18.60 43.64
CA ALA A 342 20.80 19.79 43.27
C ALA A 342 19.43 19.84 43.97
N ALA A 343 18.69 18.73 43.97
CA ALA A 343 17.40 18.62 44.66
C ALA A 343 17.54 18.77 46.18
N ALA A 344 18.58 18.19 46.78
CA ALA A 344 18.89 18.34 48.20
C ALA A 344 19.20 19.79 48.56
N LYS A 345 19.94 20.51 47.71
CA LYS A 345 20.22 21.93 47.89
C LYS A 345 18.94 22.77 47.83
N GLN A 346 18.07 22.54 46.85
CA GLN A 346 16.78 23.22 46.75
C GLN A 346 15.90 22.97 47.98
N LEU A 347 15.84 21.72 48.46
CA LEU A 347 15.10 21.38 49.69
C LEU A 347 15.66 22.12 50.90
N SER A 348 16.98 22.20 51.04
CA SER A 348 17.63 22.96 52.11
C SER A 348 17.28 24.45 52.06
N GLU A 349 17.26 25.05 50.87
CA GLU A 349 16.86 26.44 50.67
C GLU A 349 15.39 26.67 51.08
N PHE A 350 14.47 25.77 50.72
CA PHE A 350 13.08 25.83 51.16
C PHE A 350 12.92 25.67 52.68
N LEU A 351 13.62 24.72 53.29
CA LEU A 351 13.56 24.48 54.74
C LEU A 351 14.12 25.65 55.54
N SER A 352 15.19 26.29 55.06
CA SER A 352 15.73 27.50 55.68
C SER A 352 14.76 28.68 55.54
N GLY A 353 14.13 28.85 54.37
CA GLY A 353 13.09 29.86 54.16
C GLY A 353 11.85 29.69 55.04
N LEU A 354 11.54 28.45 55.46
CA LEU A 354 10.46 28.12 56.38
C LEU A 354 10.89 28.11 57.87
N GLY A 355 12.17 28.38 58.17
CA GLY A 355 12.71 28.42 59.53
C GLY A 355 12.94 27.06 60.18
N TYR A 356 12.93 25.97 59.40
CA TYR A 356 13.20 24.61 59.89
C TYR A 356 14.69 24.22 59.81
N ALA A 357 15.51 25.01 59.12
CA ALA A 357 16.96 24.81 59.04
C ALA A 357 17.68 26.15 59.33
N ASN A 358 18.61 26.14 60.29
CA ASN A 358 19.43 27.29 60.66
C ASN A 358 20.59 27.52 59.71
#